data_AF-A0A2V6D2F7-F1
#
_entry.id   AF-A0A2V6D2F7-F1
#
_cell.length_a   1.000
_cell.length_b   1.000
_cell.length_c   1.000
_cell.angle_alpha   90.00
_cell.angle_beta   90.00
_cell.angle_gamma   90.00
#
_symmetry.space_group_name_H-M   'P 1'
#
loop_
_entity.id
_entity.type
_entity.pdbx_description
1 polymer ?
#
loop_
_entity_poly.entity_id
_entity_poly.type
_entity_poly.pdbx_seq_one_letter_code
_entity_poly.pdbx_strand_id
1 'polypeptide(L)'
;MPKEFARRLLAHEVASARPAEANDSTAFHVCEKLRPSLSKYLGVDGFRSVLARALARAGAEIPWMRVLHIKADGSLEGLGELKRKLDSSSVAEGEIALVEQLLELLVIFIGRALTLELLHDIWPRFDGQKFLKEAEHYEEK
;
A
#
# COMPACT_ATOMS: atom_id res chain seq x y z
N MET A 1 9.92 -1.85 5.39
CA MET A 1 9.50 -0.45 5.64
C MET A 1 8.67 -0.44 6.91
N PRO A 2 8.69 0.62 7.75
CA PRO A 2 7.92 0.59 8.99
C PRO A 2 6.40 0.59 8.74
N LYS A 3 5.63 -0.26 9.42
CA LYS A 3 4.15 -0.23 9.49
C LYS A 3 3.58 1.17 9.68
N GLU A 4 4.26 2.00 10.47
CA GLU A 4 3.88 3.39 10.75
C GLU A 4 3.92 4.28 9.51
N PHE A 5 4.84 4.02 8.58
CA PHE A 5 4.89 4.73 7.30
C PHE A 5 3.65 4.41 6.46
N ALA A 6 3.28 3.13 6.35
CA ALA A 6 2.08 2.70 5.63
C ALA A 6 0.81 3.32 6.25
N ARG A 7 0.71 3.32 7.58
CA ARG A 7 -0.38 3.98 8.31
C ARG A 7 -0.48 5.48 8.01
N ARG A 8 0.64 6.21 8.05
CA ARG A 8 0.65 7.65 7.74
C ARG A 8 0.33 7.94 6.27
N LEU A 9 0.78 7.11 5.34
CA LEU A 9 0.42 7.23 3.93
C LEU A 9 -1.09 7.05 3.73
N LEU A 10 -1.69 6.04 4.35
CA LEU A 10 -3.14 5.81 4.31
C LEU A 10 -3.90 6.98 4.95
N ALA A 11 -3.45 7.50 6.09
CA ALA A 11 -4.07 8.66 6.73
C ALA A 11 -4.00 9.92 5.84
N HIS A 12 -2.88 10.13 5.14
CA HIS A 12 -2.73 11.23 4.18
C HIS A 12 -3.69 11.09 2.99
N GLU A 13 -3.87 9.86 2.50
CA GLU A 13 -4.81 9.56 1.43
C GLU A 13 -6.26 9.82 1.85
N VAL A 14 -6.67 9.37 3.04
CA VAL A 14 -8.00 9.66 3.61
C VAL A 14 -8.23 11.17 3.74
N ALA A 15 -7.26 11.92 4.25
CA ALA A 15 -7.36 13.37 4.39
C ALA A 15 -7.47 14.11 3.05
N SER A 16 -7.01 13.50 1.96
CA SER A 16 -7.01 14.06 0.61
C SER A 16 -8.18 13.58 -0.25
N ALA A 17 -8.89 12.54 0.19
CA ALA A 17 -9.96 11.89 -0.57
C ALA A 17 -11.22 12.76 -0.68
N ARG A 18 -11.90 12.68 -1.82
CA ARG A 18 -13.23 13.31 -1.96
C ARG A 18 -14.30 12.46 -1.24
N PRO A 19 -15.42 13.06 -0.79
CA PRO A 19 -16.48 12.33 -0.09
C PRO A 19 -17.05 11.12 -0.85
N ALA A 20 -17.01 11.14 -2.19
CA ALA A 20 -17.46 10.02 -3.03
C ALA A 20 -16.48 8.82 -3.05
N GLU A 21 -15.20 9.05 -2.74
CA GLU A 21 -14.13 8.04 -2.70
C GLU A 21 -13.99 7.42 -1.30
N ALA A 22 -14.60 8.03 -0.27
CA ALA A 22 -14.51 7.59 1.12
C ALA A 22 -15.13 6.20 1.41
N ASN A 23 -15.96 5.69 0.50
CA ASN A 23 -16.57 4.36 0.63
C ASN A 23 -15.68 3.23 0.09
N ASP A 24 -14.66 3.57 -0.70
CA ASP A 24 -13.73 2.61 -1.28
C ASP A 24 -12.58 2.29 -0.31
N SER A 25 -11.75 1.30 -0.65
CA SER A 25 -10.58 0.95 0.17
C SER A 25 -9.49 1.99 -0.02
N THR A 26 -8.99 2.56 1.06
CA THR A 26 -7.84 3.48 0.99
C THR A 26 -6.60 2.74 0.47
N ALA A 27 -6.39 1.48 0.87
CA ALA A 27 -5.27 0.70 0.33
C ALA A 27 -5.42 0.40 -1.17
N PHE A 28 -6.65 0.20 -1.67
CA PHE A 28 -6.85 -0.02 -3.10
C PHE A 28 -6.55 1.25 -3.88
N HIS A 29 -6.96 2.42 -3.39
CA HIS A 29 -6.58 3.70 -3.99
C HIS A 29 -5.06 3.91 -4.04
N VAL A 30 -4.34 3.56 -2.97
CA VAL A 30 -2.87 3.60 -2.96
C VAL A 30 -2.29 2.66 -4.03
N CYS A 31 -2.80 1.43 -4.15
CA CYS A 31 -2.36 0.49 -5.17
C CYS A 31 -2.67 1.00 -6.59
N GLU A 32 -3.85 1.58 -6.81
CA GLU A 32 -4.25 2.17 -8.08
C GLU A 32 -3.39 3.37 -8.47
N LYS A 33 -3.01 4.22 -7.51
CA LYS A 33 -2.08 5.33 -7.74
C LYS A 33 -0.66 4.86 -8.08
N LEU A 34 -0.21 3.75 -7.48
CA LEU A 34 1.09 3.14 -7.79
C LEU A 34 1.10 2.44 -9.16
N ARG A 35 -0.05 1.95 -9.62
CA ARG A 35 -0.16 1.11 -10.82
C ARG A 35 0.44 1.74 -12.08
N PRO A 36 0.12 2.98 -12.50
CA PRO A 36 0.67 3.56 -13.72
C PRO A 36 2.21 3.65 -13.68
N SER A 37 2.75 4.17 -12.57
CA SER A 37 4.19 4.35 -12.41
C SER A 37 4.91 3.00 -12.38
N LEU A 38 4.44 2.04 -11.57
CA LEU A 38 5.06 0.71 -11.49
C LEU A 38 4.90 -0.07 -12.79
N SER A 39 3.76 0.04 -13.48
CA SER A 39 3.55 -0.62 -14.77
C SER A 39 4.45 -0.05 -15.87
N LYS A 40 4.84 1.23 -15.78
CA LYS A 40 5.83 1.84 -16.68
C LYS A 40 7.21 1.21 -16.51
N TYR A 41 7.60 0.85 -15.28
CA TYR A 41 8.91 0.25 -14.99
C TYR A 41 8.95 -1.27 -15.13
N LEU A 42 7.88 -1.95 -14.72
CA LEU A 42 7.83 -3.43 -14.58
C LEU A 42 6.89 -4.11 -15.58
N GLY A 43 6.09 -3.34 -16.32
CA GLY A 43 4.94 -3.85 -17.05
C GLY A 43 3.75 -4.17 -16.13
N VAL A 44 2.57 -4.39 -16.74
CA VAL A 44 1.33 -4.71 -16.01
C VAL A 44 1.47 -6.02 -15.23
N ASP A 45 2.05 -7.06 -15.84
CA ASP A 45 2.26 -8.35 -15.17
C ASP A 45 3.32 -8.28 -14.07
N GLY A 46 4.33 -7.41 -14.21
CA GLY A 46 5.29 -7.13 -13.16
C GLY A 46 4.62 -6.49 -11.94
N PHE A 47 3.82 -5.44 -12.16
CA PHE A 47 3.02 -4.83 -11.10
C PHE A 47 2.10 -5.84 -10.40
N ARG A 48 1.36 -6.65 -11.20
CA ARG A 48 0.47 -7.70 -10.67
C ARG A 48 1.23 -8.71 -9.82
N SER A 49 2.43 -9.12 -10.24
CA SER A 49 3.25 -10.07 -9.50
C SER A 49 3.72 -9.51 -8.15
N VAL A 50 4.13 -8.24 -8.13
CA VAL A 50 4.51 -7.56 -6.88
C VAL A 50 3.30 -7.43 -5.95
N LEU A 51 2.15 -7.01 -6.47
CA LEU A 51 0.93 -6.87 -5.67
C LEU A 51 0.43 -8.21 -5.14
N ALA A 52 0.48 -9.28 -5.95
CA ALA A 52 0.12 -10.63 -5.52
C ALA A 52 1.03 -11.11 -4.40
N ARG A 53 2.34 -10.84 -4.51
CA ARG A 53 3.29 -11.17 -3.46
C ARG A 53 3.02 -10.38 -2.17
N ALA A 54 2.71 -9.09 -2.27
CA ALA A 54 2.34 -8.26 -1.13
C ALA A 54 1.08 -8.79 -0.43
N LEU A 55 0.04 -9.09 -1.21
CA LEU A 55 -1.21 -9.65 -0.72
C LEU A 55 -1.01 -11.02 -0.05
N ALA A 56 -0.16 -11.87 -0.60
CA ALA A 56 0.18 -13.15 0.02
C ALA A 56 0.89 -12.97 1.37
N ARG A 57 1.79 -11.98 1.51
CA ARG A 57 2.44 -11.66 2.79
C ARG A 57 1.44 -11.12 3.80
N ALA A 58 0.63 -10.15 3.40
CA ALA A 58 -0.38 -9.57 4.28
C ALA A 58 -1.44 -10.60 4.68
N GLY A 59 -1.82 -11.51 3.77
CA GLY A 59 -2.68 -12.65 4.06
C GLY A 59 -2.07 -13.71 4.97
N ALA A 60 -0.74 -13.77 5.13
CA ALA A 60 -0.11 -14.63 6.12
C ALA A 60 -0.38 -14.12 7.55
N GLU A 61 -0.40 -12.80 7.72
CA GLU A 61 -0.65 -12.10 8.99
C GLU A 61 -2.16 -11.95 9.27
N ILE A 62 -2.94 -11.65 8.23
CA ILE A 62 -4.36 -11.27 8.33
C ILE A 62 -5.18 -12.19 7.43
N PRO A 63 -5.75 -13.28 7.97
CA PRO A 63 -6.32 -14.38 7.17
C PRO A 63 -7.41 -13.96 6.18
N TRP A 64 -8.23 -12.96 6.50
CA TRP A 64 -9.33 -12.53 5.64
C TRP A 64 -8.83 -11.92 4.32
N MET A 65 -7.61 -11.39 4.27
CA MET A 65 -7.06 -10.79 3.05
C MET A 65 -6.85 -11.80 1.91
N ARG A 66 -6.78 -13.09 2.23
CA ARG A 66 -6.62 -14.17 1.23
C ARG A 66 -7.81 -14.30 0.28
N VAL A 67 -8.95 -13.68 0.61
CA VAL A 67 -10.15 -13.69 -0.25
C VAL A 67 -10.15 -12.55 -1.27
N LEU A 68 -9.20 -11.61 -1.19
CA LEU A 68 -9.05 -10.53 -2.16
C LEU A 68 -8.45 -11.08 -3.46
N HIS A 69 -8.89 -10.53 -4.58
CA HIS A 69 -8.43 -10.95 -5.91
C HIS A 69 -7.81 -9.77 -6.67
N ILE A 70 -6.82 -10.08 -7.50
CA ILE A 70 -6.17 -9.12 -8.39
C ILE A 70 -6.63 -9.43 -9.82
N LYS A 71 -7.28 -8.47 -10.46
CA LYS A 71 -7.77 -8.58 -11.83
C LYS A 71 -6.64 -8.62 -12.84
N ALA A 72 -6.99 -8.93 -14.09
CA ALA A 72 -6.06 -8.94 -15.21
C ALA A 72 -5.41 -7.56 -15.46
N ASP A 73 -6.09 -6.47 -15.12
CA ASP A 73 -5.59 -5.10 -15.22
C ASP A 73 -4.80 -4.64 -13.98
N GLY A 74 -4.65 -5.50 -12.97
CA GLY A 74 -3.96 -5.20 -11.72
C GLY A 74 -4.78 -4.53 -10.64
N SER A 75 -6.07 -4.25 -10.87
CA SER A 75 -6.95 -3.70 -9.83
C SER A 75 -7.38 -4.78 -8.83
N LEU A 76 -7.62 -4.36 -7.59
CA LEU A 76 -8.06 -5.24 -6.49
C LEU A 76 -9.59 -5.31 -6.40
N GLU A 77 -10.11 -6.48 -6.04
CA GLU A 77 -11.53 -6.70 -5.76
C GLU A 77 -11.78 -7.65 -4.58
N GLY A 78 -13.04 -7.72 -4.14
CA GLY A 78 -13.49 -8.61 -3.05
C GLY A 78 -13.70 -7.94 -1.70
N LEU A 79 -13.25 -6.69 -1.51
CA LEU A 79 -13.39 -6.00 -0.22
C LEU A 79 -14.83 -5.54 0.08
N GLY A 80 -15.64 -5.22 -0.93
CA GLY A 80 -16.99 -4.69 -0.74
C GLY A 80 -17.91 -5.62 0.06
N GLU A 81 -17.79 -6.93 -0.13
CA GLU A 81 -18.55 -7.93 0.64
C GLU A 81 -18.00 -8.11 2.05
N LEU A 82 -16.69 -7.95 2.24
CA LEU A 82 -16.00 -8.07 3.53
C LEU A 82 -16.28 -6.88 4.46
N LYS A 83 -16.37 -5.66 3.92
CA LYS A 83 -16.71 -4.45 4.69
C LYS A 83 -18.06 -4.56 5.42
N ARG A 84 -18.95 -5.45 4.99
CA ARG A 84 -20.24 -5.71 5.68
C ARG A 84 -20.12 -6.66 6.87
N LYS A 85 -19.03 -7.45 6.92
CA LYS A 85 -18.80 -8.50 7.92
C LYS A 85 -17.70 -8.14 8.93
N LEU A 86 -16.76 -7.29 8.52
CA LEU A 86 -15.64 -6.83 9.32
C LEU A 86 -15.94 -5.45 9.91
N ASP A 87 -15.46 -5.20 11.13
CA ASP A 87 -15.45 -3.87 11.70
C ASP A 87 -14.36 -2.99 11.04
N SER A 88 -14.48 -1.68 11.20
CA SER A 88 -13.57 -0.71 10.58
C SER A 88 -12.12 -0.85 11.02
N SER A 89 -11.85 -1.34 12.24
CA SER A 89 -10.48 -1.52 12.74
C SER A 89 -9.81 -2.74 12.10
N SER A 90 -10.56 -3.84 11.93
CA SER A 90 -10.11 -5.03 11.21
C SER A 90 -9.81 -4.73 9.74
N VAL A 91 -10.63 -3.89 9.10
CA VAL A 91 -10.37 -3.42 7.71
C VAL A 91 -9.11 -2.58 7.67
N ALA A 92 -8.97 -1.59 8.55
CA ALA A 92 -7.80 -0.71 8.60
C ALA A 92 -6.50 -1.49 8.84
N GLU A 93 -6.52 -2.53 9.67
CA GLU A 93 -5.35 -3.38 9.90
C GLU A 93 -4.90 -4.10 8.62
N GLY A 94 -5.85 -4.65 7.85
CA GLY A 94 -5.55 -5.29 6.56
C GLY A 94 -5.06 -4.30 5.50
N GLU A 95 -5.63 -3.10 5.46
CA GLU A 95 -5.17 -2.03 4.57
C GLU A 95 -3.73 -1.61 4.89
N ILE A 96 -3.40 -1.44 6.17
CA ILE A 96 -2.04 -1.13 6.62
C ILE A 96 -1.09 -2.26 6.23
N ALA A 97 -1.44 -3.52 6.50
CA ALA A 97 -0.58 -4.66 6.17
C ALA A 97 -0.35 -4.78 4.66
N LEU A 98 -1.38 -4.56 3.83
CA LEU A 98 -1.22 -4.60 2.37
C LEU A 98 -0.20 -3.56 1.89
N VAL A 99 -0.36 -2.32 2.32
CA VAL A 99 0.50 -1.21 1.91
C VAL A 99 1.91 -1.39 2.47
N GLU A 100 2.05 -1.81 3.73
CA GLU A 100 3.35 -2.13 4.34
C GLU A 100 4.11 -3.17 3.52
N GLN A 101 3.47 -4.30 3.22
CA GLN A 101 4.10 -5.41 2.49
C GLN A 101 4.44 -5.01 1.05
N LEU A 102 3.60 -4.19 0.40
CA LEU A 102 3.87 -3.66 -0.94
C LEU A 102 5.10 -2.75 -0.92
N LEU A 103 5.14 -1.78 -0.02
CA LEU A 103 6.26 -0.85 0.11
C LEU A 103 7.55 -1.56 0.50
N GLU A 104 7.47 -2.56 1.37
CA GLU A 104 8.64 -3.38 1.72
C GLU A 104 9.19 -4.13 0.52
N LEU A 105 8.33 -4.73 -0.32
CA LEU A 105 8.77 -5.39 -1.55
C LEU A 105 9.41 -4.42 -2.54
N LEU A 106 8.88 -3.20 -2.68
CA LEU A 106 9.52 -2.18 -3.51
C LEU A 106 10.93 -1.85 -2.98
N VAL A 107 11.09 -1.67 -1.68
CA VAL A 107 12.41 -1.46 -1.09
C VAL A 107 13.35 -2.64 -1.35
N ILE A 108 12.85 -3.88 -1.30
CA ILE A 108 13.65 -5.08 -1.58
C ILE A 108 14.05 -5.15 -3.06
N PHE A 109 13.16 -4.79 -3.99
CA PHE A 109 13.41 -4.98 -5.43
C PHE A 109 14.15 -3.83 -6.10
N ILE A 110 13.79 -2.59 -5.77
CA ILE A 110 14.36 -1.39 -6.41
C ILE A 110 15.17 -0.52 -5.43
N GLY A 111 15.26 -0.94 -4.17
CA GLY A 111 15.96 -0.18 -3.15
C GLY A 111 15.11 0.94 -2.55
N ARG A 112 15.55 1.41 -1.39
CA ARG A 112 14.86 2.44 -0.60
C ARG A 112 14.78 3.78 -1.32
N ALA A 113 15.89 4.24 -1.89
CA ALA A 113 15.96 5.56 -2.53
C ALA A 113 14.94 5.68 -3.68
N LEU A 114 14.92 4.71 -4.60
CA LEU A 114 13.98 4.70 -5.73
C LEU A 114 12.52 4.53 -5.27
N THR A 115 12.29 3.74 -4.22
CA THR A 115 10.94 3.61 -3.64
C THR A 115 10.43 4.97 -3.15
N LEU A 116 11.29 5.76 -2.50
CA LEU A 116 10.89 7.06 -1.97
C LEU A 116 10.71 8.11 -3.05
N GLU A 117 11.58 8.11 -4.07
CA GLU A 117 11.42 8.98 -5.24
C GLU A 117 10.09 8.71 -5.93
N LEU A 118 9.76 7.42 -6.16
CA LEU A 118 8.46 7.00 -6.69
C LEU A 118 7.29 7.50 -5.83
N LEU A 119 7.40 7.38 -4.50
CA LEU A 119 6.35 7.85 -3.60
C LEU A 119 6.24 9.37 -3.57
N HIS A 120 7.35 10.09 -3.66
CA HIS A 120 7.38 11.54 -3.73
C HIS A 120 6.71 12.05 -5.01
N ASP A 121 6.99 11.40 -6.14
CA ASP A 121 6.37 11.74 -7.43
C ASP A 121 4.84 11.57 -7.40
N ILE A 122 4.35 10.52 -6.73
CA ILE A 122 2.91 10.22 -6.67
C ILE A 122 2.22 11.02 -5.56
N TRP A 123 2.88 11.24 -4.42
CA TRP A 123 2.39 12.01 -3.29
C TRP A 123 3.34 13.15 -2.89
N PRO A 124 3.44 14.24 -3.68
CA PRO A 124 4.41 15.33 -3.41
C PRO A 124 4.20 16.04 -2.07
N ARG A 125 2.98 15.99 -1.52
CA ARG A 125 2.61 16.61 -0.24
C ARG A 125 2.72 15.66 0.95
N PHE A 126 3.05 14.40 0.71
CA PHE A 126 3.32 13.45 1.76
C PHE A 126 4.79 13.54 2.15
N ASP A 127 5.06 14.08 3.34
CA ASP A 127 6.41 14.15 3.88
C ASP A 127 6.86 12.76 4.41
N GLY A 128 7.16 11.89 3.45
CA GLY A 128 7.79 10.59 3.69
C GLY A 128 9.27 10.71 4.04
N GLN A 129 9.90 11.85 3.73
CA GLN A 129 11.33 12.12 3.98
C GLN A 129 11.62 12.25 5.48
N LYS A 130 10.70 12.83 6.25
CA LYS A 130 10.81 12.97 7.71
C LYS A 130 10.92 11.62 8.43
N PHE A 131 10.21 10.59 7.95
CA PHE A 131 10.30 9.24 8.52
C PHE A 131 11.65 8.55 8.29
N LEU A 132 12.38 8.95 7.25
CA LEU A 132 13.70 8.39 6.98
C LEU A 132 14.70 8.85 8.02
N LYS A 133 14.66 10.14 8.37
CA LYS A 133 15.51 10.71 9.40
C LYS A 133 15.22 10.12 10.79
N GLU A 134 13.96 9.77 11.05
CA GLU A 134 13.52 9.18 12.32
C GLU A 134 13.88 7.68 12.42
N ALA A 135 13.89 6.94 11.30
CA ALA A 135 14.24 5.52 11.28
C ALA A 135 15.76 5.27 11.31
N GLU A 136 16.55 6.13 10.65
CA GLU A 136 18.03 6.09 10.72
C GLU A 136 18.54 6.35 12.14
N HIS A 137 17.79 7.10 12.95
CA HIS A 137 18.13 7.38 14.35
C HIS A 137 17.84 6.21 15.32
N TYR A 138 17.22 5.13 14.83
CA TYR A 138 16.88 3.94 15.64
C TYR A 138 17.83 2.75 15.41
N GLU A 139 18.66 2.76 14.37
CA GLU A 139 19.71 1.74 14.16
C GLU A 139 21.07 2.11 14.80
N GLU A 140 21.17 3.29 15.43
CA GLU A 140 22.40 3.78 16.08
C GLU A 140 22.37 3.73 17.63
N LYS A 141 21.55 2.85 18.21
CA LYS A 141 21.51 2.59 19.66
C LYS A 141 21.63 1.12 20.02
#